data_AF-A0A6N2VAQ8-F1
#
_entry.id   AF-A0A6N2VAQ8-F1
#
_cell.length_a   1.000
_cell.length_b   1.000
_cell.length_c   1.000
_cell.angle_alpha   90.00
_cell.angle_beta   90.00
_cell.angle_gamma   90.00
#
_symmetry.space_group_name_H-M   'P 1'
#
loop_
_entity.id
_entity.type
_entity.pdbx_description
1 polymer ?
#
loop_
_entity_poly.entity_id
_entity_poly.type
_entity_poly.pdbx_seq_one_letter_code
_entity_poly.pdbx_strand_id
1 'polypeptide(L)' 'MTEREQAKQIIDTLPEYKISNILLFLKGVQFDDEIEDDLFCEKLVRDYDNAPDEDKEGIPLEECLKEWGLD' A
#
# COMPACT_ATOMS: atom_id res chain seq x y z
N MET A 1 1.79 21.94 27.09
CA MET A 1 1.57 21.69 25.66
C MET A 1 2.24 20.38 25.31
N THR A 2 1.48 19.42 24.82
CA THR A 2 1.95 18.07 24.47
C THR A 2 2.53 18.05 23.06
N GLU A 3 3.33 17.03 22.75
CA GLU A 3 3.87 16.82 21.40
C GLU A 3 2.75 16.73 20.34
N ARG A 4 1.62 16.10 20.71
CA ARG A 4 0.42 16.04 19.86
C ARG A 4 -0.16 17.42 19.57
N GLU A 5 -0.23 18.31 20.57
CA GLU A 5 -0.72 19.67 20.39
C GLU A 5 0.23 20.52 19.53
N GLN A 6 1.55 20.34 19.72
CA GLN A 6 2.56 20.99 18.88
C GLN A 6 2.47 20.53 17.41
N ALA A 7 2.29 19.23 17.18
CA ALA A 7 2.15 18.68 15.83
C ALA A 7 0.93 19.28 15.09
N LYS A 8 -0.22 19.38 15.76
CA LYS A 8 -1.42 20.01 15.20
C LYS A 8 -1.17 21.47 14.82
N GLN A 9 -0.57 22.25 15.71
CA GLN A 9 -0.24 23.65 15.42
C GLN A 9 0.68 23.78 14.22
N ILE A 10 1.69 22.92 14.08
CA ILE A 10 2.58 22.95 12.92
C ILE A 10 1.78 22.66 11.64
N ILE A 11 0.95 21.61 11.64
CA ILE A 11 0.13 21.21 10.49
C ILE A 11 -0.81 22.35 10.06
N ASP A 12 -1.48 23.01 11.01
CA ASP A 12 -2.43 24.10 10.72
C ASP A 12 -1.77 25.33 10.07
N THR A 13 -0.45 25.50 10.21
CA THR A 13 0.30 26.62 9.58
C THR A 13 0.83 26.30 8.18
N LEU A 14 0.73 25.06 7.73
CA LEU A 14 1.30 24.63 6.45
C LEU A 14 0.34 24.91 5.29
N PRO A 15 0.89 25.24 4.11
CA PRO A 15 0.08 25.37 2.90
C PRO A 15 -0.44 24.00 2.42
N GLU A 16 -1.63 23.98 1.81
CA GLU A 16 -2.38 22.78 1.42
C GLU A 16 -1.54 21.75 0.62
N TYR A 17 -0.67 22.22 -0.28
CA TYR A 17 0.18 21.34 -1.10
C TYR A 17 1.19 20.51 -0.27
N LYS A 18 1.52 20.94 0.96
CA LYS A 18 2.35 20.16 1.91
C LYS A 18 1.52 19.21 2.77
N ILE A 19 0.25 19.53 3.01
CA ILE A 19 -0.69 18.69 3.77
C ILE A 19 -0.85 17.33 3.11
N SER A 20 -0.90 17.29 1.77
CA SER A 20 -1.01 16.02 1.02
C SER A 20 0.11 15.02 1.34
N ASN A 21 1.36 15.49 1.43
CA ASN A 21 2.51 14.62 1.76
C ASN A 21 2.50 14.20 3.23
N ILE A 22 2.09 15.09 4.14
CA ILE A 22 1.97 14.80 5.57
C ILE A 22 0.86 13.78 5.81
N LEU A 23 -0.28 13.92 5.12
CA LEU A 23 -1.38 12.98 5.20
C LEU A 23 -0.96 11.60 4.68
N LEU A 24 -0.21 11.53 3.58
CA LEU A 24 0.35 10.27 3.07
C LEU A 24 1.29 9.61 4.10
N PHE A 25 2.18 10.38 4.71
CA PHE A 25 3.07 9.89 5.75
C PHE A 25 2.32 9.41 6.99
N LEU A 26 1.35 10.19 7.48
CA LEU A 26 0.54 9.81 8.64
C LEU A 26 -0.33 8.58 8.37
N LYS A 27 -0.84 8.42 7.15
CA LYS A 27 -1.49 7.18 6.71
C LYS A 27 -0.50 6.02 6.73
N GLY A 28 0.71 6.21 6.22
CA GLY A 28 1.81 5.24 6.33
C GLY A 28 2.12 4.83 7.77
N VAL A 29 2.14 5.78 8.70
CA VAL A 29 2.32 5.51 10.14
C VAL A 29 1.09 4.84 10.78
N GLN A 30 -0.09 5.05 10.21
CA GLN A 30 -1.36 4.48 10.69
C GLN A 30 -1.60 3.06 10.16
N PHE A 31 -1.00 2.73 9.02
CA PHE A 31 -0.90 1.35 8.55
C PHE A 31 0.11 0.64 9.44
N ASP A 32 -0.39 -0.24 10.30
CA ASP A 32 0.42 -1.34 10.83
C ASP A 32 0.93 -2.18 9.63
N ASP A 33 2.05 -2.86 9.77
CA ASP A 33 2.65 -3.66 8.69
C ASP A 33 1.59 -4.60 8.05
N GLU A 34 0.63 -5.08 8.86
CA GLU A 34 -0.52 -5.88 8.41
C GLU A 34 -1.47 -5.15 7.43
N ILE A 35 -1.76 -3.86 7.63
CA ILE A 35 -2.67 -3.12 6.74
C ILE A 35 -1.95 -2.72 5.44
N GLU A 36 -0.65 -2.46 5.50
CA GLU A 36 0.15 -2.25 4.29
C GLU A 36 0.19 -3.52 3.43
N ASP A 37 0.40 -4.68 4.05
CA ASP A 37 0.39 -5.98 3.38
C ASP A 37 -0.98 -6.30 2.76
N ASP A 38 -2.09 -6.07 3.49
CA ASP A 38 -3.44 -6.27 2.97
C ASP A 38 -3.72 -5.39 1.75
N LEU A 39 -3.43 -4.08 1.84
CA LEU A 39 -3.64 -3.14 0.73
C LEU A 39 -2.74 -3.46 -0.47
N PHE A 40 -1.51 -3.92 -0.23
CA PHE A 40 -0.58 -4.34 -1.27
C PHE A 40 -1.09 -5.60 -1.98
N CYS A 41 -1.53 -6.61 -1.23
CA CYS A 41 -2.11 -7.84 -1.78
C CYS A 41 -3.40 -7.55 -2.58
N GLU A 42 -4.30 -6.71 -2.05
CA GLU A 42 -5.52 -6.30 -2.76
C GLU A 42 -5.21 -5.58 -4.07
N LYS A 43 -4.18 -4.73 -4.08
CA LYS A 43 -3.75 -4.03 -5.29
C LYS A 43 -3.20 -5.02 -6.33
N LEU A 44 -2.40 -6.01 -5.93
CA LEU A 44 -1.85 -7.01 -6.84
C LEU A 44 -2.96 -7.81 -7.55
N VAL A 45 -3.98 -8.25 -6.80
CA VAL A 45 -5.14 -8.96 -7.37
C VAL A 45 -5.89 -8.07 -8.35
N ARG A 46 -6.17 -6.82 -7.97
CA ARG A 46 -6.85 -5.87 -8.84
C ARG A 46 -6.06 -5.61 -10.12
N ASP A 47 -4.74 -5.43 -10.01
CA ASP A 47 -3.89 -5.17 -11.16
C ASP A 47 -3.85 -6.38 -12.10
N TYR A 48 -3.80 -7.61 -11.56
CA TYR A 48 -3.93 -8.85 -12.34
C TYR A 48 -5.28 -8.97 -13.05
N ASP A 49 -6.40 -8.74 -12.36
CA ASP A 49 -7.74 -8.84 -12.95
C ASP A 49 -7.94 -7.86 -14.12
N ASN A 50 -7.38 -6.66 -14.00
CA ASN A 50 -7.47 -5.61 -15.00
C ASN A 50 -6.37 -5.68 -16.08
N ALA A 51 -5.39 -6.57 -15.95
CA ALA A 51 -4.36 -6.75 -16.96
C ALA A 51 -4.96 -7.31 -18.26
N PRO A 52 -4.44 -6.92 -19.44
CA PRO A 52 -4.74 -7.58 -20.70
C PRO A 52 -4.50 -9.09 -20.61
N ASP A 53 -5.32 -9.91 -21.28
CA ASP A 53 -5.16 -11.37 -21.20
C ASP A 53 -3.82 -11.87 -21.76
N GLU A 54 -3.15 -11.08 -22.60
CA GLU A 54 -1.79 -11.34 -23.08
C GLU A 54 -0.70 -11.14 -22.02
N ASP A 55 -0.98 -10.32 -21.00
CA ASP A 55 -0.07 -10.02 -19.88
C ASP A 55 -0.33 -10.93 -18.66
N LYS A 56 -1.45 -11.67 -18.67
CA LYS A 56 -1.73 -12.69 -17.65
C LYS A 56 -0.91 -13.93 -17.95
N GLU A 57 -0.08 -14.36 -16.99
CA GLU A 57 0.67 -15.61 -17.14
C GLU A 57 -0.31 -16.78 -17.37
N GLY A 58 -0.11 -17.51 -18.47
CA GLY A 58 -0.90 -18.68 -18.82
C GLY A 58 -0.46 -19.97 -18.10
N ILE A 59 0.48 -19.86 -17.17
CA ILE A 59 1.00 -20.99 -16.39
C ILE A 59 0.08 -21.18 -15.18
N PRO A 60 -0.55 -22.35 -15.01
CA PRO A 60 -1.36 -22.63 -13.84
C PRO A 60 -0.55 -22.48 -12.54
N LEU A 61 -1.19 -21.97 -11.48
CA LEU A 61 -0.54 -21.78 -10.18
C LEU A 61 0.13 -23.06 -9.66
N GLU A 62 -0.46 -24.22 -9.94
CA GLU A 62 0.07 -25.53 -9.57
C GLU A 62 1.42 -25.83 -10.25
N GLU A 63 1.63 -25.37 -11.48
CA GLU A 63 2.91 -25.51 -12.18
C GLU A 63 3.96 -24.56 -11.59
N CYS A 64 3.59 -23.32 -11.26
CA CYS A 64 4.47 -22.36 -10.58
C CYS A 64 4.94 -22.87 -9.22
N LEU A 65 4.03 -23.38 -8.39
CA LEU A 65 4.36 -23.93 -7.07
C LEU A 65 5.36 -25.09 -7.17
N LYS A 66 5.14 -26.00 -8.14
CA LYS A 66 6.04 -27.12 -8.40
C LYS A 66 7.42 -26.67 -8.87
N GLU A 67 7.52 -25.67 -9.76
CA GLU A 67 8.81 -25.15 -10.21
C GLU A 67 9.60 -24.48 -9.07
N TRP A 68 8.92 -23.79 -8.17
CA TRP A 68 9.55 -23.10 -7.04
C TRP A 68 9.82 -24.01 -5.83
N GLY A 69 9.42 -25.28 -5.90
CA GLY A 69 9.61 -26.24 -4.81
C GLY A 69 8.77 -25.93 -3.58
N LEU A 70 7.58 -25.37 -3.80
CA LEU A 70 6.59 -25.06 -2.77
C LEU A 70 5.47 -26.11 -2.85
N ASP A 71 5.14 -26.73 -1.72
CA ASP A 71 4.07 -27.73 -1.56
C ASP A 71 2.82 -27.11 -0.91
#